data_AF-A0A4U9HWF4-F1
#
_entry.id   AF-A0A4U9HWF4-F1
#
_cell.length_a   1.000
_cell.length_b   1.000
_cell.length_c   1.000
_cell.angle_alpha   90.00
_cell.angle_beta   90.00
_cell.angle_gamma   90.00
#
_symmetry.space_group_name_H-M   'P 1'
#
loop_
_entity.id
_entity.type
_entity.pdbx_description
1 polymer ?
#
loop_
_entity_poly.entity_id
_entity_poly.type
_entity_poly.pdbx_seq_one_letter_code
_entity_poly.pdbx_strand_id
1 'polypeptide(L)'
;MDSQRNLLLIALLFVSFMIWQAWQTDHAPQPAAQTTTQTTNSATGDATSSGVPASGQGKLITVNTDVLSLTINTRGGDIEQAKLLAYPDTLGSSTPFQLLETTPSFVYQAQSGLTGKKRPG
;
A
#
# COMPACT_ATOMS: atom_id res chain seq x y z
N MET A 1 -18.45 47.21 -24.23
CA MET A 1 -17.31 46.80 -23.37
C MET A 1 -17.73 45.72 -22.35
N ASP A 2 -18.99 45.28 -22.39
CA ASP A 2 -19.57 44.36 -21.42
C ASP A 2 -19.28 42.88 -21.70
N SER A 3 -19.15 42.49 -22.97
CA SER A 3 -18.89 41.08 -23.36
C SER A 3 -17.51 40.57 -22.94
N GLN A 4 -16.47 41.41 -22.98
CA GLN A 4 -15.13 41.04 -22.48
C GLN A 4 -15.12 40.85 -20.97
N ARG A 5 -15.87 41.69 -20.24
CA ARG A 5 -16.00 41.58 -18.78
C ARG A 5 -16.71 40.29 -18.38
N ASN A 6 -17.77 39.92 -19.11
CA ASN A 6 -18.46 38.64 -18.92
C ASN A 6 -17.59 37.44 -19.28
N LEU A 7 -16.78 37.53 -20.35
CA LEU A 7 -15.85 36.46 -20.73
C LEU A 7 -14.78 36.22 -19.66
N LEU A 8 -14.23 37.28 -19.06
CA LEU A 8 -13.29 37.17 -17.94
C LEU A 8 -13.94 36.56 -16.70
N LEU A 9 -15.19 36.92 -16.40
CA LEU A 9 -15.94 36.33 -15.28
C LEU A 9 -16.21 34.84 -15.50
N ILE A 10 -16.56 34.43 -16.72
CA ILE A 10 -16.79 33.01 -17.06
C ILE A 10 -15.49 32.21 -16.95
N ALA A 11 -14.38 32.75 -17.48
CA ALA A 11 -13.07 32.10 -17.40
C ALA A 11 -12.61 31.95 -15.93
N LEU A 12 -12.81 32.98 -15.11
CA LEU A 12 -12.48 32.95 -13.68
C LEU A 12 -13.32 31.92 -12.91
N LEU A 13 -14.63 31.83 -13.20
CA LEU A 13 -15.49 30.81 -12.62
C LEU A 13 -15.09 29.40 -13.06
N PHE A 14 -14.69 29.22 -14.32
CA PHE A 14 -14.25 27.92 -14.83
C PHE A 14 -12.97 27.43 -14.16
N VAL A 15 -11.97 28.31 -13.96
CA VAL A 15 -10.73 27.96 -13.25
C VAL A 15 -11.00 27.66 -11.78
N SER A 16 -11.85 28.45 -11.11
CA SER A 16 -12.27 28.20 -9.73
C SER A 16 -12.97 26.83 -9.60
N PHE A 17 -13.86 26.50 -10.54
CA PHE A 17 -14.54 25.22 -10.58
C PHE A 17 -13.57 24.05 -10.82
N MET A 18 -12.56 24.23 -11.67
CA MET A 18 -11.51 23.23 -11.91
C MET A 18 -10.67 22.95 -10.66
N ILE A 19 -10.30 23.98 -9.89
CA ILE A 19 -9.58 23.83 -8.62
C ILE A 19 -10.43 23.09 -7.58
N TRP A 20 -11.73 23.40 -7.52
CA TRP A 20 -12.65 22.71 -6.61
C TRP A 20 -12.87 21.24 -6.99
N GLN A 21 -12.97 20.92 -8.29
CA GLN A 21 -13.05 19.52 -8.77
C GLN A 21 -11.80 18.71 -8.41
N ALA A 22 -10.61 19.31 -8.54
CA ALA A 22 -9.36 18.67 -8.14
C ALA A 22 -9.35 18.36 -6.64
N TRP A 23 -9.76 19.32 -5.81
CA TRP A 23 -9.89 19.12 -4.37
C TRP A 23 -10.89 18.00 -4.01
N GLN A 24 -12.05 17.97 -4.68
CA GLN A 24 -13.07 16.95 -4.39
C GLN A 24 -12.65 15.55 -4.84
N THR A 25 -11.80 15.43 -5.87
CA THR A 25 -11.25 14.14 -6.32
C THR A 25 -10.24 13.60 -5.31
N ASP A 26 -9.37 14.48 -4.79
CA ASP A 26 -8.32 14.11 -3.84
C ASP A 26 -8.89 13.79 -2.44
N HIS A 27 -10.01 14.41 -2.07
CA HIS A 27 -10.66 14.23 -0.77
C HIS A 27 -11.99 13.46 -0.83
N ALA A 28 -12.27 12.73 -1.91
CA ALA A 28 -13.45 11.88 -1.97
C ALA A 28 -13.35 10.73 -0.93
N PRO A 29 -14.32 10.57 0.00
CA PRO A 29 -14.31 9.46 0.94
C PRO A 29 -14.45 8.14 0.17
N GLN A 30 -13.56 7.17 0.46
CA GLN A 30 -13.61 5.85 -0.14
C GLN A 30 -14.96 5.17 0.13
N PRO A 31 -15.60 4.56 -0.88
CA PRO A 31 -16.77 3.72 -0.68
C PRO A 31 -16.42 2.57 0.26
N ALA A 32 -17.22 2.39 1.32
CA ALA A 32 -17.10 1.24 2.20
C ALA A 32 -17.25 -0.05 1.38
N ALA A 33 -16.23 -0.90 1.40
CA ALA A 33 -16.30 -2.23 0.79
C ALA A 33 -17.44 -3.02 1.45
N GLN A 34 -18.43 -3.40 0.66
CA GLN A 34 -19.46 -4.35 1.07
C GLN A 34 -18.81 -5.73 1.16
N THR A 35 -18.58 -6.20 2.39
CA THR A 35 -18.13 -7.56 2.67
C THR A 35 -19.22 -8.54 2.24
N THR A 36 -19.08 -9.12 1.06
CA THR A 36 -19.83 -10.34 0.70
C THR A 36 -19.13 -11.51 1.37
N THR A 37 -19.70 -12.02 2.45
CA THR A 37 -19.34 -13.32 3.02
C THR A 37 -19.72 -14.41 2.03
N GLN A 38 -18.75 -14.88 1.25
CA GLN A 38 -18.90 -16.07 0.42
C GLN A 38 -18.50 -17.29 1.26
N THR A 39 -19.51 -17.97 1.80
CA THR A 39 -19.38 -19.33 2.32
C THR A 39 -19.10 -20.25 1.14
N THR A 40 -17.88 -20.78 1.03
CA THR A 40 -17.58 -21.87 0.11
C THR A 40 -17.32 -23.13 0.91
N ASN A 41 -18.32 -24.00 0.92
CA ASN A 41 -18.22 -25.39 1.33
C ASN A 41 -17.09 -26.09 0.57
N SER A 42 -16.43 -26.99 1.30
CA SER A 42 -15.41 -27.93 0.87
C SER A 42 -15.61 -28.50 -0.55
N ALA A 43 -14.53 -28.46 -1.33
CA ALA A 43 -14.23 -29.48 -2.31
C ALA A 43 -12.73 -29.79 -2.23
N THR A 44 -12.41 -30.99 -1.75
CA THR A 44 -11.14 -31.67 -1.99
C THR A 44 -10.87 -31.71 -3.49
N GLY A 45 -9.89 -30.95 -3.93
CA GLY A 45 -9.38 -30.96 -5.30
C GLY A 45 -7.91 -30.57 -5.26
N ASP A 46 -7.04 -31.55 -5.49
CA ASP A 46 -5.61 -31.37 -5.70
C ASP A 46 -5.37 -30.30 -6.78
N ALA A 47 -5.01 -29.10 -6.34
CA ALA A 47 -4.35 -28.12 -7.18
C ALA A 47 -2.93 -27.99 -6.67
N THR A 48 -2.01 -28.72 -7.32
CA THR A 48 -0.59 -28.42 -7.32
C THR A 48 -0.38 -27.04 -7.94
N SER A 49 -0.68 -26.00 -7.17
CA SER A 49 -0.27 -24.64 -7.46
C SER A 49 1.18 -24.53 -7.03
N SER A 50 2.07 -24.36 -7.99
CA SER A 50 3.40 -23.76 -7.76
C SER A 50 3.24 -22.27 -7.41
N GLY A 51 2.39 -21.99 -6.42
CA GLY A 51 2.03 -20.67 -5.97
C GLY A 51 2.99 -20.19 -4.90
N VAL A 52 3.31 -18.89 -4.96
CA VAL A 52 3.94 -18.15 -3.87
C VAL A 52 3.06 -18.36 -2.63
N PRO A 53 3.62 -18.83 -1.49
CA PRO A 53 2.84 -19.02 -0.28
C PRO A 53 2.30 -17.66 0.19
N ALA A 54 1.02 -17.62 0.57
CA ALA A 54 0.46 -16.42 1.20
C ALA A 54 1.21 -16.12 2.51
N SER A 55 1.49 -14.83 2.77
CA SER A 55 2.11 -14.39 4.01
C SER A 55 1.28 -14.85 5.20
N GLY A 56 1.85 -15.76 5.98
CA GLY A 56 1.20 -16.35 7.15
C GLY A 56 1.65 -15.66 8.43
N GLN A 57 0.83 -15.71 9.48
CA GLN A 57 1.23 -15.20 10.79
C GLN A 57 2.42 -16.01 11.34
N GLY A 58 3.55 -15.34 11.48
CA GLY A 58 4.77 -15.87 12.07
C GLY A 58 5.35 -14.88 13.07
N LYS A 59 6.42 -15.27 13.75
CA LYS A 59 7.13 -14.39 14.68
C LYS A 59 7.79 -13.28 13.86
N LEU A 60 7.67 -12.04 14.31
CA LEU A 60 8.37 -10.91 13.72
C LEU A 60 9.73 -10.73 14.39
N ILE A 61 10.76 -10.48 13.59
CA ILE A 61 12.10 -10.09 14.04
C ILE A 61 12.48 -8.75 13.44
N THR A 62 13.26 -7.97 14.18
CA THR A 62 13.77 -6.68 13.72
C THR A 62 15.27 -6.77 13.44
N VAL A 63 15.68 -6.33 12.26
CA VAL A 63 17.08 -6.23 11.85
C VAL A 63 17.40 -4.77 11.60
N ASN A 64 18.35 -4.23 12.36
CA ASN A 64 18.78 -2.84 12.23
C ASN A 64 20.22 -2.79 11.71
N THR A 65 20.46 -1.89 10.77
CA THR A 65 21.79 -1.52 10.26
C THR A 65 21.99 -0.02 10.43
N ASP A 66 23.10 0.47 9.87
CA ASP A 66 23.40 1.89 9.70
C ASP A 66 22.34 2.65 8.90
N VAL A 67 21.81 2.06 7.81
CA VAL A 67 20.90 2.73 6.88
C VAL A 67 19.48 2.15 6.84
N LEU A 68 19.27 0.94 7.33
CA LEU A 68 17.99 0.23 7.22
C LEU A 68 17.50 -0.30 8.56
N SER A 69 16.20 -0.23 8.78
CA SER A 69 15.50 -0.98 9.84
C SER A 69 14.42 -1.84 9.19
N LEU A 70 14.54 -3.16 9.32
CA LEU A 70 13.65 -4.15 8.71
C LEU A 70 12.85 -4.91 9.76
N THR A 71 11.57 -5.16 9.48
CA THR A 71 10.75 -6.13 10.21
C THR A 71 10.51 -7.33 9.29
N ILE A 72 10.98 -8.50 9.71
CA ILE A 72 10.95 -9.73 8.91
C ILE A 72 10.06 -10.75 9.61
N ASN A 73 9.16 -11.38 8.87
CA ASN A 73 8.38 -12.51 9.34
C ASN A 73 9.20 -13.80 9.20
N THR A 74 9.44 -14.50 10.32
CA THR A 74 10.21 -15.75 10.32
C THR A 74 9.50 -16.89 9.59
N ARG A 75 8.21 -16.75 9.29
CA ARG A 75 7.48 -17.63 8.39
C ARG A 75 7.60 -17.07 6.97
N GLY A 76 8.25 -17.79 6.08
CA GLY A 76 8.45 -17.37 4.69
C GLY A 76 9.66 -16.46 4.49
N GLY A 77 10.04 -15.67 5.49
CA GLY A 77 11.16 -14.71 5.37
C GLY A 77 10.75 -13.41 4.70
N ASP A 78 9.46 -13.10 4.71
CA ASP A 78 8.90 -11.89 4.10
C ASP A 78 9.29 -10.64 4.90
N ILE A 79 9.61 -9.56 4.20
CA ILE A 79 9.84 -8.24 4.80
C ILE A 79 8.51 -7.51 4.85
N GLU A 80 7.93 -7.41 6.05
CA GLU A 80 6.64 -6.76 6.28
C GLU A 80 6.77 -5.25 6.45
N GLN A 81 7.90 -4.77 6.94
CA GLN A 81 8.18 -3.34 7.10
C GLN A 81 9.66 -3.02 6.84
N ALA A 82 9.94 -1.86 6.24
CA ALA A 82 11.29 -1.36 6.02
C ALA A 82 11.34 0.17 6.14
N LYS A 83 12.26 0.67 6.97
CA LYS A 83 12.56 2.10 7.14
C LYS A 83 13.94 2.43 6.60
N LEU A 84 14.06 3.56 5.92
CA LEU A 84 15.31 4.12 5.44
C LEU A 84 15.83 5.14 6.46
N LEU A 85 16.73 4.71 7.35
CA LEU A 85 17.18 5.48 8.52
C LEU A 85 17.90 6.78 8.15
N ALA A 86 18.56 6.81 6.99
CA ALA A 86 19.29 7.98 6.51
C ALA A 86 18.40 9.04 5.80
N TYR A 87 17.11 8.75 5.61
CA TYR A 87 16.21 9.59 4.83
C TYR A 87 15.00 9.98 5.68
N PRO A 88 14.72 11.28 5.88
CA PRO A 88 13.54 11.71 6.59
C PRO A 88 12.27 11.51 5.74
N ASP A 89 11.13 11.32 6.38
CA ASP A 89 9.85 11.15 5.69
C ASP A 89 9.39 12.42 4.94
N THR A 90 9.71 13.57 5.50
CA THR A 90 9.36 14.91 5.03
C THR A 90 10.49 15.88 5.33
N LEU A 91 10.52 17.01 4.63
CA LEU A 91 11.60 17.98 4.78
C LEU A 91 11.62 18.55 6.22
N GLY A 92 12.74 18.37 6.92
CA GLY A 92 12.93 18.85 8.29
C GLY A 92 12.41 17.93 9.38
N SER A 93 11.89 16.75 9.03
CA SER A 93 11.47 15.74 10.01
C SER A 93 12.64 14.91 10.54
N SER A 94 12.52 14.43 11.78
CA SER A 94 13.43 13.47 12.38
C SER A 94 12.96 12.01 12.24
N THR A 95 11.77 11.77 11.68
CA THR A 95 11.23 10.43 11.46
C THR A 95 11.78 9.84 10.16
N PRO A 96 12.34 8.61 10.20
CA PRO A 96 12.79 7.93 8.98
C PRO A 96 11.66 7.63 8.01
N PHE A 97 11.96 7.70 6.71
CA PHE A 97 11.03 7.35 5.65
C PHE A 97 10.68 5.86 5.70
N GLN A 98 9.37 5.56 5.72
CA GLN A 98 8.84 4.20 5.66
C GLN A 98 8.68 3.77 4.20
N LEU A 99 9.48 2.80 3.76
CA LEU A 99 9.46 2.31 2.38
C LEU A 99 8.47 1.14 2.23
N LEU A 100 8.66 0.06 2.99
CA LEU A 100 7.75 -1.09 3.01
C LEU A 100 6.86 -0.98 4.23
N GLU A 101 5.57 -1.24 4.10
CA GLU A 101 4.60 -1.07 5.19
C GLU A 101 3.49 -2.11 5.07
N THR A 102 3.06 -2.63 6.22
CA THR A 102 1.92 -3.55 6.33
C THR A 102 0.96 -2.99 7.37
N THR A 103 -0.05 -2.27 6.90
CA THR A 103 -1.19 -1.82 7.69
C THR A 103 -2.49 -2.35 7.11
N PRO A 104 -3.60 -2.33 7.87
CA PRO A 104 -4.90 -2.72 7.32
C PRO A 104 -5.35 -1.90 6.11
N SER A 105 -4.82 -0.68 5.94
CA SER A 105 -5.15 0.25 4.85
C SER A 105 -4.17 0.21 3.68
N PHE A 106 -2.92 -0.22 3.89
CA PHE A 106 -1.88 -0.22 2.87
C PHE A 106 -0.90 -1.36 3.09
N VAL A 107 -0.66 -2.15 2.05
CA VAL A 107 0.28 -3.28 2.10
C VAL A 107 1.27 -3.15 0.94
N TYR A 108 2.52 -2.97 1.30
CA TYR A 108 3.66 -2.99 0.39
C TYR A 108 4.81 -3.75 1.03
N GLN A 109 5.03 -4.97 0.55
CA GLN A 109 5.94 -5.96 1.14
C GLN A 109 6.89 -6.53 0.08
N ALA A 110 8.04 -7.02 0.54
CA ALA A 110 8.95 -7.81 -0.28
C ALA A 110 8.93 -9.26 0.21
N GLN A 111 8.43 -10.16 -0.64
CA GLN A 111 8.27 -11.58 -0.31
C GLN A 111 9.31 -12.41 -1.08
N SER A 112 9.85 -13.42 -0.42
CA SER A 112 10.84 -14.32 -1.01
C SER A 112 10.59 -15.74 -0.52
N GLY A 113 11.05 -16.73 -1.28
CA GLY A 113 10.90 -18.13 -0.87
C GLY A 113 11.31 -19.12 -1.93
N LEU A 114 11.33 -20.40 -1.53
CA LEU A 114 11.58 -21.53 -2.41
C LEU A 114 10.25 -22.11 -2.90
N THR A 115 10.07 -22.14 -4.22
CA THR A 115 8.94 -22.79 -4.90
C THR A 115 9.41 -24.03 -5.66
N GLY A 116 8.51 -25.01 -5.89
CA GLY A 116 8.82 -26.27 -6.59
C GLY A 116 8.64 -27.55 -5.77
N LYS A 117 8.73 -28.70 -6.43
CA LYS A 117 8.28 -30.02 -5.94
C LYS A 117 9.13 -30.66 -4.82
N LYS A 118 10.29 -30.10 -4.46
CA LYS A 118 11.10 -30.54 -3.32
C LYS A 118 11.19 -29.42 -2.29
N ARG A 119 10.35 -29.49 -1.26
CA ARG A 119 10.54 -28.76 0.01
C ARG A 119 11.19 -29.72 1.01
N PRO A 120 12.35 -29.40 1.61
CA PRO A 120 12.71 -30.02 2.88
C PRO A 120 11.71 -29.51 3.92
N GLY A 121 10.92 -30.44 4.47
CA GLY A 121 10.05 -30.18 5.62
C GLY A 121 10.85 -30.14 6.91
#